data_AF-H2YSF0-F1
#
_entry.id   AF-H2YSF0-F1
#
_cell.length_a   1.000
_cell.length_b   1.000
_cell.length_c   1.000
_cell.angle_alpha   90.00
_cell.angle_beta   90.00
_cell.angle_gamma   90.00
#
_symmetry.space_group_name_H-M   'P 1'
#
loop_
_entity.id
_entity.type
_entity.pdbx_description
1 polymer ?
#
loop_
_entity_poly.entity_id
_entity_poly.type
_entity_poly.pdbx_seq_one_letter_code
_entity_poly.pdbx_strand_id
1 'polypeptide(L)'
;SLIAKVNAETRERFQDFDALRGKHASAGEFWDLVVITAADHKQREAYEVQISSKLKANELPTSAEYVVVEDPPGYKIGIYICAIK
;
A
#
# COMPACT_ATOMS: atom_id res chain seq x y z
N SER A 1 -10.69 14.45 -23.57
CA SER A 1 -11.79 14.41 -22.59
C SER A 1 -11.22 14.23 -21.20
N LEU A 2 -12.00 14.50 -20.14
CA LEU A 2 -11.58 14.28 -18.75
C LEU A 2 -11.04 12.86 -18.50
N ILE A 3 -11.66 11.86 -19.13
CA ILE A 3 -11.27 10.44 -19.02
C ILE A 3 -9.83 10.21 -19.52
N ALA A 4 -9.44 10.81 -20.64
CA ALA A 4 -8.09 10.66 -21.17
C ALA A 4 -7.04 11.23 -20.22
N LYS A 5 -7.35 12.35 -19.55
CA LYS A 5 -6.47 12.99 -18.56
C LYS A 5 -6.32 12.12 -17.31
N VAL A 6 -7.43 11.63 -16.75
CA VAL A 6 -7.42 10.73 -15.58
C VAL A 6 -6.61 9.46 -15.88
N ASN A 7 -6.77 8.87 -17.06
CA ASN A 7 -6.02 7.68 -17.46
C ASN A 7 -4.51 7.95 -17.60
N ALA A 8 -4.13 9.11 -18.13
CA ALA A 8 -2.73 9.50 -18.23
C ALA A 8 -2.09 9.68 -16.84
N GLU A 9 -2.75 10.41 -15.93
CA GLU A 9 -2.28 10.59 -14.56
C GLU A 9 -2.21 9.26 -13.78
N THR A 10 -3.17 8.36 -14.02
CA THR A 10 -3.17 7.03 -13.42
C THR A 10 -1.96 6.23 -13.90
N ARG A 11 -1.68 6.26 -15.21
CA ARG A 11 -0.54 5.57 -15.81
C ARG A 11 0.80 6.10 -15.28
N GLU A 12 0.92 7.41 -15.13
CA GLU A 12 2.11 8.06 -14.56
C GLU A 12 2.36 7.57 -13.12
N ARG A 13 1.34 7.57 -12.26
CA ARG A 13 1.45 7.02 -10.89
C ARG A 13 1.87 5.56 -10.85
N PHE A 14 1.40 4.74 -11.79
CA PHE A 14 1.83 3.34 -11.90
C PHE A 14 3.30 3.22 -12.33
N GLN A 15 3.76 4.08 -13.24
CA GLN A 15 5.16 4.11 -13.66
C GLN A 15 6.09 4.52 -12.51
N ASP A 16 5.70 5.53 -11.73
CA ASP A 16 6.43 5.96 -10.53
C ASP A 16 6.52 4.83 -9.50
N PHE A 17 5.39 4.15 -9.25
CA PHE A 17 5.37 3.01 -8.35
C PHE A 17 6.25 1.85 -8.82
N ASP A 18 6.19 1.49 -10.10
CA ASP A 18 7.01 0.43 -10.68
C ASP A 18 8.51 0.78 -10.63
N ALA A 19 8.87 2.07 -10.78
CA ALA A 19 10.24 2.53 -10.65
C ALA A 19 10.82 2.37 -9.24
N LEU A 20 9.96 2.34 -8.21
CA LEU A 20 10.31 2.26 -6.79
C LEU A 20 10.34 0.82 -6.23
N ARG A 21 9.82 -0.17 -6.96
CA ARG A 21 9.79 -1.57 -6.49
C ARG A 21 11.20 -2.07 -6.16
N GLY A 22 11.35 -2.69 -4.98
CA GLY A 22 12.62 -3.22 -4.50
C GLY A 22 13.68 -2.17 -4.17
N LYS A 23 13.36 -0.88 -4.27
CA LYS A 23 14.26 0.22 -3.95
C LYS A 23 13.84 0.89 -2.65
N HIS A 24 14.84 1.46 -2.00
CA HIS A 24 14.61 2.40 -0.92
C HIS A 24 14.38 3.78 -1.56
N ALA A 25 13.15 4.29 -1.49
CA ALA A 25 12.83 5.64 -1.93
C ALA A 25 13.50 6.68 -1.02
N SER A 26 13.74 7.87 -1.56
CA SER A 26 14.19 9.04 -0.80
C SER A 26 13.03 9.64 0.02
N ALA A 27 13.35 10.41 1.07
CA ALA A 27 12.34 11.11 1.84
C ALA A 27 11.46 11.99 0.95
N GLY A 28 10.13 11.86 1.06
CA GLY A 28 9.16 12.56 0.24
C GLY A 28 8.96 12.02 -1.19
N GLU A 29 9.67 10.96 -1.59
CA GLU A 29 9.49 10.30 -2.89
C GLU A 29 8.33 9.30 -2.84
N PHE A 30 8.24 8.51 -1.75
CA PHE A 30 7.15 7.57 -1.50
C PHE A 30 6.48 7.83 -0.15
N TRP A 31 5.51 6.99 0.20
CA TRP A 31 4.90 6.96 1.53
C TRP A 31 5.93 6.47 2.55
N ASP A 32 5.94 7.09 3.73
CA ASP A 32 6.74 6.62 4.87
C ASP A 32 6.01 5.47 5.60
N LEU A 33 4.67 5.51 5.61
CA LEU A 33 3.83 4.52 6.28
C LEU A 33 2.61 4.15 5.43
N VAL A 34 2.37 2.85 5.31
CA VAL A 34 1.18 2.27 4.69
C VAL A 34 0.43 1.45 5.73
N VAL A 35 -0.77 1.90 6.10
CA VAL A 35 -1.66 1.21 7.03
C VAL A 35 -2.78 0.53 6.25
N ILE A 36 -2.97 -0.76 6.51
CA ILE A 36 -4.00 -1.59 5.86
C ILE A 36 -4.97 -2.07 6.96
N THR A 37 -6.25 -1.76 6.80
CA THR A 37 -7.29 -2.27 7.70
C THR A 37 -7.67 -3.70 7.34
N ALA A 38 -7.74 -4.59 8.33
CA ALA A 38 -8.24 -5.95 8.20
C ALA A 38 -9.56 -6.11 8.99
N ALA A 39 -10.53 -6.78 8.41
CA ALA A 39 -11.87 -6.97 8.97
C ALA A 39 -11.91 -7.94 10.17
N ASP A 40 -10.88 -8.77 10.32
CA ASP A 40 -10.69 -9.71 11.43
C ASP A 40 -9.22 -10.19 11.48
N HIS A 41 -8.87 -10.88 12.56
CA HIS A 41 -7.55 -11.45 12.79
C HIS A 41 -7.05 -12.34 11.66
N LYS A 42 -7.93 -13.18 11.09
CA LYS A 42 -7.54 -14.10 10.02
C LYS A 42 -7.16 -13.33 8.76
N GLN A 43 -7.89 -12.27 8.43
CA GLN A 43 -7.55 -11.39 7.32
C GLN A 43 -6.26 -10.62 7.59
N ARG A 44 -6.03 -10.17 8.82
CA ARG A 44 -4.77 -9.52 9.19
C ARG A 44 -3.58 -10.43 8.94
N GLU A 45 -3.59 -11.65 9.47
CA GLU A 45 -2.50 -12.61 9.28
C GLU A 45 -2.25 -12.88 7.78
N ALA A 46 -3.33 -13.01 6.99
CA ALA A 46 -3.22 -13.21 5.55
C ALA A 46 -2.53 -12.03 4.85
N TYR A 47 -2.87 -10.79 5.24
CA TYR A 47 -2.23 -9.59 4.71
C TYR A 47 -0.77 -9.48 5.13
N GLU A 48 -0.44 -9.74 6.40
CA GLU A 48 0.95 -9.75 6.88
C GLU A 48 1.81 -10.76 6.10
N VAL A 49 1.30 -11.98 5.86
CA VAL A 49 1.98 -12.99 5.04
C VAL A 49 2.14 -12.51 3.60
N GLN A 50 1.12 -11.91 3.00
CA GLN A 50 1.19 -11.42 1.62
C GLN A 50 2.20 -10.28 1.47
N ILE A 51 2.16 -9.29 2.37
CA ILE A 51 3.07 -8.15 2.38
C ILE A 51 4.51 -8.63 2.56
N SER A 52 4.76 -9.51 3.53
CA SER A 52 6.10 -10.05 3.76
C SER A 52 6.64 -10.80 2.54
N SER A 53 5.77 -11.55 1.84
CA SER A 53 6.12 -12.26 0.61
C SER A 53 6.46 -11.31 -0.53
N LYS A 54 5.67 -10.24 -0.68
CA LYS A 54 5.89 -9.21 -1.71
C LYS A 54 7.13 -8.36 -1.45
N LEU A 55 7.44 -8.04 -0.19
CA LEU A 55 8.69 -7.38 0.19
C LEU A 55 9.90 -8.27 -0.13
N LYS A 56 9.85 -9.55 0.22
CA LYS A 56 10.92 -10.52 -0.13
C LYS A 56 11.12 -10.67 -1.64
N ALA A 57 10.03 -10.59 -2.40
CA ALA A 57 10.05 -10.63 -3.87
C ALA A 57 10.41 -9.28 -4.51
N ASN A 58 10.70 -8.23 -3.73
CA ASN A 58 10.96 -6.86 -4.21
C ASN A 58 9.79 -6.28 -5.03
N GLU A 59 8.57 -6.74 -4.80
CA GLU A 59 7.37 -6.26 -5.49
C GLU A 59 6.79 -5.00 -4.85
N LEU A 60 7.24 -4.64 -3.64
CA LEU A 60 6.86 -3.44 -2.92
C LEU A 60 8.09 -2.56 -2.67
N PRO A 61 7.93 -1.22 -2.61
CA PRO A 61 8.97 -0.33 -2.14
C PRO A 61 9.35 -0.66 -0.69
N THR A 62 10.65 -0.69 -0.40
CA THR A 62 11.19 -1.09 0.91
C THR A 62 11.39 0.09 1.87
N SER A 63 11.14 1.33 1.39
CA SER A 63 11.25 2.55 2.20
C SER A 63 10.04 2.83 3.09
N ALA A 64 8.90 2.17 2.85
CA ALA A 64 7.70 2.34 3.65
C ALA A 64 7.62 1.28 4.74
N GLU A 65 7.15 1.68 5.92
CA GLU A 65 6.65 0.74 6.92
C GLU A 65 5.24 0.28 6.53
N TYR A 66 4.96 -1.02 6.62
CA TYR A 66 3.64 -1.59 6.32
C TYR A 66 3.04 -2.16 7.59
N VAL A 67 1.89 -1.62 8.00
CA VAL A 67 1.20 -2.03 9.23
C VAL A 67 -0.20 -2.52 8.87
N VAL A 68 -0.59 -3.68 9.41
CA VAL A 68 -1.95 -4.20 9.27
C VAL A 68 -2.66 -4.08 10.62
N VAL A 69 -3.81 -3.41 10.62
CA VAL A 69 -4.59 -3.15 11.84
C VAL A 69 -5.95 -3.80 11.70
N GLU A 70 -6.36 -4.57 12.71
CA GLU A 70 -7.70 -5.12 12.77
C GLU A 70 -8.73 -4.04 13.12
N ASP A 71 -9.85 -4.06 12.42
CA ASP A 71 -11.00 -3.24 12.77
C ASP A 71 -11.46 -3.57 14.20
N PRO A 72 -11.80 -2.56 15.01
CA PRO A 72 -12.36 -2.80 16.34
C PRO A 72 -13.69 -3.58 16.23
N PRO A 73 -14.04 -4.40 17.25
CA PRO A 73 -15.30 -5.14 17.25
C PRO A 73 -16.50 -4.17 17.19
N GLY A 74 -17.38 -4.35 16.20
CA GLY A 74 -18.54 -3.48 15.98
C GLY A 74 -18.70 -3.07 14.52
N TYR A 75 -19.00 -1.79 14.27
CA TYR A 75 -19.12 -1.24 12.92
C TYR A 75 -17.79 -1.34 12.18
N LYS A 76 -17.74 -2.18 11.15
CA LYS A 76 -16.55 -2.36 10.32
C LYS A 76 -16.35 -1.13 9.44
N ILE A 77 -15.14 -0.59 9.46
CA ILE A 77 -14.73 0.52 8.62
C ILE A 77 -14.11 -0.15 7.38
N GLY A 78 -14.97 -0.66 6.49
CA GLY A 78 -14.52 -1.55 5.40
C GLY A 78 -13.41 -0.97 4.52
N ILE A 79 -12.41 -1.79 4.15
CA ILE A 79 -11.25 -1.55 3.25
C ILE A 79 -10.88 -0.07 3.08
N TYR A 80 -10.17 0.49 4.06
CA TYR A 80 -9.41 1.72 3.88
C TYR A 80 -7.92 1.38 3.91
N ILE A 81 -7.21 1.74 2.84
CA ILE A 81 -5.75 1.81 2.85
C ILE A 81 -5.42 3.26 3.16
N CYS A 82 -4.78 3.52 4.29
CA CYS A 82 -4.27 4.84 4.63
C CYS A 82 -2.76 4.85 4.32
N ALA A 83 -2.35 5.72 3.41
CA ALA A 83 -0.94 5.92 3.12
C ALA A 83 -0.56 7.34 3.57
N ILE A 84 0.49 7.44 4.38
CA ILE A 84 0.99 8.69 4.97
C ILE A 84 2.35 9.00 4.35
N LYS A 85 2.50 10.24 3.88
CA LYS A 85 3.68 10.75 3.16
C LYS A 85 4.48 11.66 4.06
#